data_AF-A0A357A059-F1
#
_entry.id   AF-A0A357A059-F1
#
_cell.length_a   1.000
_cell.length_b   1.000
_cell.length_c   1.000
_cell.angle_alpha   90.00
_cell.angle_beta   90.00
_cell.angle_gamma   90.00
#
_symmetry.space_group_name_H-M   'P 1'
#
loop_
_entity.id
_entity.type
_entity.pdbx_description
1 polymer ?
#
loop_
_entity_poly.entity_id
_entity_poly.type
_entity_poly.pdbx_seq_one_letter_code
_entity_poly.pdbx_strand_id
1 'polypeptide(L)'
;MKNIAILTASQAFTYPADQIRLSFLSMSAVQNIIQHTFQFRTSAITTPPSTFGPVELTNPPGLVYEWGEWSAEDVAFPIRLLTIDQRRVVWQIAGSHTEHIEGLMNQLLAVCSATITEDGTTALGAWDKTQWYSELSFTLEVGIEAWKRTMPILQLIDDALYSVIPASQRTFPSINVFNYRGDETFPGEYRPWHGSKFNLTLRQGTTIDEQTFYSAAPLKTRDHIALIEKIEEYLQNGF
;
A
#
# COMPACT_ATOMS: atom_id res chain seq x y z
N MET A 1 -24.07 -4.44 -2.51
CA MET A 1 -22.89 -3.74 -3.05
C MET A 1 -22.90 -3.64 -4.57
N LYS A 2 -22.91 -2.42 -5.13
CA LYS A 2 -22.70 -2.20 -6.57
C LYS A 2 -21.56 -1.23 -6.78
N ASN A 3 -20.33 -1.76 -6.97
CA ASN A 3 -19.09 -1.12 -7.46
C ASN A 3 -17.96 -1.04 -6.41
N ILE A 4 -17.27 -2.15 -6.13
CA ILE A 4 -15.89 -2.08 -5.62
C ILE A 4 -14.94 -1.99 -6.81
N ALA A 5 -14.05 -0.99 -6.80
CA ALA A 5 -12.89 -0.93 -7.69
C ALA A 5 -11.60 -1.04 -6.88
N ILE A 6 -10.68 -1.88 -7.36
CA ILE A 6 -9.37 -2.03 -6.74
C ILE A 6 -8.46 -0.95 -7.32
N LEU A 7 -8.00 -0.03 -6.48
CA LEU A 7 -7.12 1.04 -6.91
C LEU A 7 -5.68 0.55 -6.99
N THR A 8 -5.21 -0.07 -5.92
CA THR A 8 -3.86 -0.64 -5.84
C THR A 8 -3.82 -1.87 -4.97
N ALA A 9 -2.93 -2.77 -5.32
CA ALA A 9 -2.43 -3.78 -4.42
C ALA A 9 -0.92 -3.58 -4.21
N SER A 10 -0.47 -3.86 -3.00
CA SER A 10 0.92 -3.72 -2.63
C SER A 10 1.37 -4.85 -1.73
N GLN A 11 2.63 -5.22 -1.87
CA GLN A 11 3.27 -6.18 -1.00
C GLN A 11 4.67 -5.71 -0.66
N ALA A 12 5.00 -5.73 0.62
CA ALA A 12 6.32 -5.51 1.15
C ALA A 12 6.96 -6.87 1.47
N PHE A 13 8.18 -7.09 0.96
CA PHE A 13 9.06 -8.20 1.30
C PHE A 13 10.12 -7.64 2.24
N THR A 14 10.09 -8.07 3.50
CA THR A 14 11.00 -7.58 4.55
C THR A 14 12.16 -8.53 4.72
N TYR A 15 13.34 -7.95 4.87
CA TYR A 15 14.61 -8.63 4.90
C TYR A 15 15.30 -8.44 6.26
N PRO A 16 16.00 -9.46 6.75
CA PRO A 16 16.98 -9.32 7.82
C PRO A 16 18.05 -8.27 7.47
N ALA A 17 18.83 -7.87 8.49
CA ALA A 17 19.93 -6.91 8.29
C ALA A 17 20.90 -7.45 7.23
N ASP A 18 21.45 -6.53 6.43
CA ASP A 18 22.50 -6.81 5.44
C ASP A 18 22.12 -7.75 4.30
N GLN A 19 20.84 -8.17 4.20
CA GLN A 19 20.36 -9.01 3.09
C GLN A 19 20.00 -8.20 1.83
N ILE A 20 19.92 -6.87 1.93
CA ILE A 20 19.77 -5.98 0.78
C ILE A 20 21.06 -5.17 0.62
N ARG A 21 21.78 -5.41 -0.49
CA ARG A 21 23.00 -4.67 -0.82
C ARG A 21 22.66 -3.41 -1.59
N LEU A 22 22.09 -2.44 -0.89
CA LEU A 22 21.54 -1.23 -1.50
C LEU A 22 22.60 -0.41 -2.27
N SER A 23 23.86 -0.40 -1.82
CA SER A 23 24.98 0.23 -2.53
C SER A 23 25.21 -0.37 -3.93
N PHE A 24 25.12 -1.70 -4.04
CA PHE A 24 25.24 -2.41 -5.31
C PHE A 24 24.02 -2.16 -6.20
N LEU A 25 22.81 -2.24 -5.64
CA LEU A 25 21.57 -1.95 -6.37
C LEU A 25 21.54 -0.49 -6.87
N SER A 26 22.24 0.42 -6.19
CA SER A 26 22.36 1.83 -6.58
C SER A 26 23.37 2.07 -7.70
N MET A 27 24.09 1.05 -8.18
CA MET A 27 24.95 1.20 -9.36
C MET A 27 24.10 1.41 -10.62
N SER A 28 24.48 2.38 -11.47
CA SER A 28 23.71 2.73 -12.67
C SER A 28 23.48 1.54 -13.60
N ALA A 29 24.44 0.62 -13.72
CA ALA A 29 24.27 -0.59 -14.52
C ALA A 29 23.12 -1.47 -14.02
N VAL A 30 23.01 -1.66 -12.70
CA VAL A 30 21.95 -2.47 -12.09
C VAL A 30 20.61 -1.76 -12.20
N GLN A 31 20.57 -0.45 -11.91
CA GLN A 31 19.36 0.35 -12.06
C GLN A 31 18.83 0.33 -13.49
N ASN A 32 19.70 0.44 -14.50
CA ASN A 32 19.31 0.36 -15.90
C ASN A 32 18.73 -1.02 -16.25
N ILE A 33 19.30 -2.11 -15.75
CA ILE A 33 18.77 -3.46 -16.00
C ILE A 33 17.37 -3.60 -15.37
N ILE A 34 17.19 -3.16 -14.12
CA ILE A 34 15.88 -3.18 -13.45
C ILE A 34 14.88 -2.32 -14.23
N GLN A 35 15.27 -1.10 -14.58
CA GLN A 35 14.45 -0.16 -15.33
C GLN A 35 14.02 -0.72 -16.68
N HIS A 36 14.92 -1.36 -17.43
CA HIS A 36 14.58 -1.99 -18.71
C HIS A 36 13.72 -3.25 -18.54
N THR A 37 13.99 -4.07 -17.53
CA THR A 37 13.25 -5.32 -17.29
C THR A 37 11.78 -5.06 -16.97
N PHE A 38 11.50 -4.02 -16.18
CA PHE A 38 10.16 -3.65 -15.74
C PHE A 38 9.64 -2.39 -16.43
N GLN A 39 10.29 -1.97 -17.51
CA GLN A 39 9.93 -0.81 -18.33
C GLN A 39 9.61 0.47 -17.53
N PHE A 40 10.35 0.72 -16.44
CA PHE A 40 10.12 1.89 -15.60
C PHE A 40 10.46 3.19 -16.34
N ARG A 41 9.61 4.20 -16.18
CA ARG A 41 9.84 5.52 -16.77
C ARG A 41 10.88 6.32 -16.02
N THR A 42 10.91 6.19 -14.70
CA THR A 42 11.84 6.93 -13.83
C THR A 42 12.49 6.01 -12.81
N SER A 43 13.70 6.37 -12.41
CA SER A 43 14.45 5.81 -11.30
C SER A 43 15.09 6.95 -10.51
N ALA A 44 15.01 6.89 -9.18
CA ALA A 44 15.54 7.92 -8.30
C ALA A 44 16.16 7.29 -7.05
N ILE A 45 17.27 7.88 -6.59
CA ILE A 45 17.84 7.60 -5.27
C ILE A 45 17.27 8.64 -4.31
N THR A 46 16.32 8.23 -3.50
CA THR A 46 15.63 9.08 -2.53
C THR A 46 15.11 8.22 -1.40
N THR A 47 14.61 8.84 -0.33
CA THR A 47 13.93 8.13 0.75
C THR A 47 12.60 7.56 0.22
N PRO A 48 12.42 6.22 0.21
CA PRO A 48 11.14 5.62 -0.15
C PRO A 48 9.97 6.13 0.70
N PRO A 49 8.74 6.09 0.17
CA PRO A 49 7.55 6.45 0.92
C PRO A 49 7.32 5.44 2.06
N SER A 50 6.84 5.94 3.19
CA SER A 50 6.56 5.14 4.39
C SER A 50 5.23 4.37 4.31
N THR A 51 4.93 3.75 3.18
CA THR A 51 3.64 3.07 2.89
C THR A 51 3.35 1.94 3.89
N PHE A 52 4.39 1.20 4.28
CA PHE A 52 4.31 0.07 5.22
C PHE A 52 4.97 0.37 6.57
N GLY A 53 4.94 1.63 7.00
CA GLY A 53 5.61 2.10 8.23
C GLY A 53 6.91 2.84 7.95
N PRO A 54 7.63 3.26 9.02
CA PRO A 54 8.80 4.13 8.89
C PRO A 54 9.88 3.50 8.01
N VAL A 55 10.63 4.35 7.31
CA VAL A 55 11.80 3.98 6.50
C VAL A 55 13.03 4.52 7.21
N GLU A 56 14.02 3.66 7.47
CA GLU A 56 15.27 4.08 8.10
C GLU A 56 16.04 5.03 7.18
N LEU A 57 16.58 6.11 7.75
CA LEU A 57 17.45 7.03 7.02
C LEU A 57 18.81 6.37 6.80
N THR A 58 19.16 6.20 5.54
CA THR A 58 20.28 5.35 5.11
C THR A 58 21.10 6.07 4.05
N ASN A 59 22.36 5.66 3.85
CA ASN A 59 23.19 6.15 2.75
C ASN A 59 23.68 4.96 1.91
N PRO A 60 23.19 4.80 0.67
CA PRO A 60 22.20 5.64 -0.02
C PRO A 60 20.78 5.52 0.60
N PRO A 61 19.89 6.52 0.42
CA PRO A 61 18.57 6.61 1.07
C PRO A 61 17.51 5.62 0.59
N GLY A 62 17.76 4.90 -0.50
CA GLY A 62 16.84 3.94 -1.11
C GLY A 62 16.73 4.16 -2.63
N LEU A 63 16.05 3.22 -3.29
CA LEU A 63 15.73 3.30 -4.71
C LEU A 63 14.21 3.38 -4.88
N VAL A 64 13.77 4.26 -5.77
CA VAL A 64 12.38 4.44 -6.12
C VAL A 64 12.26 4.41 -7.64
N TYR A 65 11.40 3.54 -8.14
CA TYR A 65 11.02 3.47 -9.54
C TYR A 65 9.53 3.73 -9.65
N GLU A 66 9.14 4.64 -10.53
CA GLU A 66 7.74 5.02 -10.72
C GLU A 66 7.29 4.63 -12.13
N TRP A 67 6.07 4.09 -12.21
CA TRP A 67 5.37 3.78 -13.46
C TRP A 67 6.17 2.87 -14.40
N GLY A 68 5.96 1.56 -14.25
CA GLY A 68 6.51 0.53 -15.11
C GLY A 68 5.44 -0.39 -15.65
N GLU A 69 5.88 -1.38 -16.42
CA GLU A 69 5.06 -2.42 -16.98
C GLU A 69 5.81 -3.74 -16.94
N TRP A 70 5.12 -4.80 -16.56
CA TRP A 70 5.63 -6.15 -16.65
C TRP A 70 4.62 -7.04 -17.34
N SER A 71 5.09 -7.93 -18.19
CA SER A 71 4.22 -8.81 -18.95
C SER A 71 4.47 -10.26 -18.55
N ALA A 72 3.39 -11.00 -18.31
CA ALA A 72 3.40 -12.45 -18.15
C ALA A 72 2.30 -13.03 -19.03
N GLU A 73 2.61 -14.10 -19.78
CA GLU A 73 1.64 -14.79 -20.65
C GLU A 73 0.91 -13.84 -21.61
N ASP A 74 1.66 -12.91 -22.23
CA ASP A 74 1.16 -11.87 -23.15
C ASP A 74 0.15 -10.85 -22.55
N VAL A 75 -0.01 -10.84 -21.22
CA VAL A 75 -0.79 -9.83 -20.51
C VAL A 75 0.14 -8.82 -19.86
N ALA A 76 -0.05 -7.53 -20.15
CA ALA A 76 0.70 -6.43 -19.56
C ALA A 76 0.05 -5.96 -18.25
N PHE A 77 0.87 -5.82 -17.21
CA PHE A 77 0.46 -5.42 -15.88
C PHE A 77 1.12 -4.08 -15.51
N PRO A 78 0.34 -3.03 -15.20
CA PRO A 78 0.88 -1.74 -14.82
C PRO A 78 1.44 -1.77 -13.40
N ILE A 79 2.74 -1.53 -13.29
CA ILE A 79 3.43 -1.32 -12.01
C ILE A 79 3.37 0.17 -11.69
N ARG A 80 2.83 0.55 -10.54
CA ARG A 80 2.84 1.96 -10.11
C ARG A 80 4.15 2.33 -9.46
N LEU A 81 4.68 1.43 -8.64
CA LEU A 81 5.82 1.70 -7.80
C LEU A 81 6.62 0.43 -7.53
N LEU A 82 7.93 0.56 -7.58
CA LEU A 82 8.88 -0.32 -6.91
C LEU A 82 9.75 0.54 -6.00
N THR A 83 9.83 0.21 -4.72
CA THR A 83 10.80 0.83 -3.82
C THR A 83 11.66 -0.19 -3.11
N ILE A 84 12.93 0.16 -2.93
CA ILE A 84 13.91 -0.68 -2.24
C ILE A 84 14.61 0.19 -1.19
N ASP A 85 14.46 -0.17 0.08
CA ASP A 85 15.22 0.40 1.21
C ASP A 85 16.17 -0.68 1.79
N GLN A 86 16.87 -0.39 2.89
CA GLN A 86 17.80 -1.36 3.50
C GLN A 86 17.14 -2.62 4.07
N ARG A 87 15.83 -2.60 4.31
CA ARG A 87 15.07 -3.66 4.98
C ARG A 87 13.93 -4.19 4.13
N ARG A 88 13.53 -3.52 3.06
CA ARG A 88 12.31 -3.86 2.33
C ARG A 88 12.42 -3.65 0.83
N VAL A 89 11.79 -4.56 0.11
CA VAL A 89 11.39 -4.37 -1.28
C VAL A 89 9.86 -4.25 -1.30
N VAL A 90 9.33 -3.19 -1.89
CA VAL A 90 7.88 -2.95 -1.95
C VAL A 90 7.45 -2.82 -3.39
N TRP A 91 6.48 -3.64 -3.78
CA TRP A 91 5.78 -3.55 -5.06
C TRP A 91 4.42 -2.93 -4.87
N GLN A 92 4.03 -2.04 -5.78
CA GLN A 92 2.67 -1.54 -5.93
C GLN A 92 2.23 -1.67 -7.38
N ILE A 93 1.10 -2.33 -7.58
CA ILE A 93 0.47 -2.55 -8.87
C ILE A 93 -0.91 -1.90 -8.90
N ALA A 94 -1.35 -1.50 -10.09
CA ALA A 94 -2.72 -1.01 -10.26
C ALA A 94 -3.69 -2.17 -10.47
N GLY A 95 -4.92 -2.03 -9.96
CA GLY A 95 -5.98 -3.01 -10.20
C GLY A 95 -5.83 -4.32 -9.42
N SER A 96 -6.50 -5.37 -9.91
CA SER A 96 -6.74 -6.63 -9.19
C SER A 96 -5.62 -7.66 -9.29
N HIS A 97 -4.51 -7.34 -9.96
CA HIS A 97 -3.48 -8.29 -10.41
C HIS A 97 -2.52 -8.78 -9.31
N THR A 98 -3.03 -8.96 -8.10
CA THR A 98 -2.25 -9.27 -6.88
C THR A 98 -1.42 -10.53 -6.96
N GLU A 99 -1.93 -11.52 -7.69
CA GLU A 99 -1.32 -12.82 -7.97
C GLU A 99 0.01 -12.70 -8.72
N HIS A 100 0.25 -11.59 -9.40
CA HIS A 100 1.46 -11.36 -10.20
C HIS A 100 2.62 -10.75 -9.41
N ILE A 101 2.40 -10.29 -8.16
CA ILE A 101 3.47 -9.66 -7.36
C ILE A 101 4.60 -10.65 -7.03
N GLU A 102 4.28 -11.91 -6.78
CA GLU A 102 5.32 -12.94 -6.57
C GLU A 102 6.15 -13.17 -7.84
N GLY A 103 5.53 -13.12 -9.02
CA GLY A 103 6.22 -13.18 -10.31
C GLY A 103 7.19 -12.01 -10.52
N LEU A 104 6.75 -10.78 -10.20
CA LEU A 104 7.59 -9.58 -10.21
C LEU A 104 8.80 -9.73 -9.28
N MET A 105 8.57 -10.24 -8.07
CA MET A 105 9.63 -10.45 -7.10
C MET A 105 10.64 -11.50 -7.59
N ASN A 106 10.17 -12.63 -8.13
CA ASN A 106 11.03 -13.66 -8.70
C ASN A 106 11.86 -13.13 -9.88
N GLN A 107 11.27 -12.32 -10.75
CA GLN A 107 11.99 -11.69 -11.85
C GLN A 107 13.06 -10.71 -11.34
N LEU A 108 12.78 -9.95 -10.29
CA LEU A 108 13.76 -9.05 -9.68
C LEU A 108 14.93 -9.82 -9.07
N LEU A 109 14.67 -10.95 -8.40
CA LEU A 109 15.72 -11.84 -7.88
C LEU A 109 16.59 -12.39 -9.01
N ALA A 110 15.98 -12.80 -10.13
CA ALA A 110 16.72 -13.28 -11.31
C ALA A 110 17.64 -12.19 -11.87
N VAL A 111 17.15 -10.95 -12.02
CA VAL A 111 17.95 -9.80 -12.45
C VAL A 111 19.11 -9.52 -11.48
N CYS A 112 18.82 -9.54 -10.18
CA CYS A 112 19.79 -9.23 -9.12
C CYS A 112 20.81 -10.35 -8.85
N SER A 113 20.54 -11.58 -9.31
CA SER A 113 21.45 -12.73 -9.19
C SER A 113 22.32 -12.91 -10.43
N ALA A 114 21.85 -12.49 -11.61
CA ALA A 114 22.64 -12.44 -12.84
C ALA A 114 23.80 -11.42 -12.75
N THR A 115 23.74 -10.51 -11.79
CA THR A 115 24.75 -9.49 -11.49
C THR A 115 25.50 -9.89 -10.22
N ILE A 116 26.48 -10.79 -10.34
CA ILE A 116 27.28 -11.26 -9.20
C ILE A 116 28.12 -10.10 -8.64
N THR A 117 28.04 -9.85 -7.33
CA THR A 117 28.88 -8.86 -6.65
C THR A 117 30.34 -9.32 -6.61
N GLU A 118 31.30 -8.41 -6.43
CA GLU A 118 32.74 -8.78 -6.37
C GLU A 118 33.08 -9.80 -5.28
N ASP A 119 32.26 -9.90 -4.22
CA ASP A 119 32.40 -10.87 -3.13
C ASP A 119 31.64 -12.20 -3.34
N GLY A 120 31.04 -12.41 -4.52
CA GLY A 120 30.36 -13.66 -4.89
C GLY A 120 28.98 -13.84 -4.27
N THR A 121 28.39 -12.78 -3.71
CA THR A 121 27.06 -12.82 -3.08
C THR A 121 25.98 -12.20 -3.97
N THR A 122 24.71 -12.39 -3.63
CA THR A 122 23.59 -11.80 -4.37
C THR A 122 23.26 -10.42 -3.83
N ALA A 123 22.75 -9.53 -4.71
CA ALA A 123 22.33 -8.19 -4.29
C ALA A 123 21.11 -8.20 -3.35
N LEU A 124 20.28 -9.24 -3.49
CA LEU A 124 19.13 -9.54 -2.64
C LEU A 124 19.30 -10.96 -2.09
N GLY A 125 19.26 -11.09 -0.76
CA GLY A 125 19.27 -12.37 -0.06
C GLY A 125 17.88 -12.96 0.11
N ALA A 126 17.63 -13.61 1.26
CA ALA A 126 16.32 -14.17 1.60
C ALA A 126 15.51 -13.19 2.46
N TRP A 127 14.23 -12.99 2.12
CA TRP A 127 13.29 -12.26 2.97
C TRP A 127 12.72 -13.18 4.06
N ASP A 128 12.32 -12.62 5.19
CA ASP A 128 11.78 -13.37 6.34
C ASP A 128 10.27 -13.14 6.53
N LYS A 129 9.76 -11.98 6.11
CA LYS A 129 8.37 -11.57 6.32
C LYS A 129 7.79 -10.94 5.06
N THR A 130 6.49 -11.12 4.89
CA THR A 130 5.73 -10.39 3.87
C THR A 130 4.55 -9.67 4.50
N GLN A 131 4.25 -8.48 4.01
CA GLN A 131 3.10 -7.70 4.44
C GLN A 131 2.32 -7.22 3.23
N TRP A 132 1.01 -7.45 3.24
CA TRP A 132 0.11 -7.02 2.18
C TRP A 132 -0.55 -5.69 2.53
N TYR A 133 -0.85 -4.91 1.50
CA TYR A 133 -1.66 -3.72 1.60
C TYR A 133 -2.50 -3.55 0.34
N SER A 134 -3.71 -3.03 0.47
CA SER A 134 -4.58 -2.79 -0.67
C SER A 134 -5.37 -1.50 -0.48
N GLU A 135 -5.61 -0.82 -1.60
CA GLU A 135 -6.47 0.37 -1.69
C GLU A 135 -7.64 0.06 -2.60
N LEU A 136 -8.85 0.32 -2.10
CA LEU A 136 -10.12 0.10 -2.79
C LEU A 136 -10.89 1.41 -2.85
N SER A 137 -11.73 1.57 -3.86
CA SER A 137 -12.87 2.47 -3.83
C SER A 137 -14.15 1.67 -3.90
N PHE A 138 -15.21 2.10 -3.22
CA PHE A 138 -16.48 1.39 -3.21
C PHE A 138 -17.66 2.31 -2.98
N THR A 139 -18.83 1.92 -3.46
CA THR A 139 -20.11 2.56 -3.11
C THR A 139 -20.90 1.63 -2.19
N LEU A 140 -21.63 2.23 -1.25
CA LEU A 140 -22.52 1.51 -0.36
C LEU A 140 -23.96 1.67 -0.81
N GLU A 141 -24.75 0.60 -0.73
CA GLU A 141 -26.19 0.68 -1.03
C GLU A 141 -26.96 1.43 0.07
N VAL A 142 -26.51 1.27 1.31
CA VAL A 142 -26.98 2.08 2.44
C VAL A 142 -26.14 3.35 2.49
N GLY A 143 -26.75 4.47 2.09
CA GLY A 143 -26.12 5.78 2.10
C GLY A 143 -25.64 6.20 3.50
N ILE A 144 -24.92 7.32 3.56
CA ILE A 144 -24.26 7.82 4.77
C ILE A 144 -25.16 7.91 6.02
N GLU A 145 -26.47 8.08 5.83
CA GLU A 145 -27.45 8.11 6.90
C GLU A 145 -27.44 6.84 7.76
N ALA A 146 -27.13 5.68 7.18
CA ALA A 146 -26.94 4.46 7.96
C ALA A 146 -25.70 4.54 8.87
N TRP A 147 -24.59 5.11 8.40
CA TRP A 147 -23.39 5.31 9.21
C TRP A 147 -23.63 6.29 10.36
N LYS A 148 -24.34 7.40 10.10
CA LYS A 148 -24.68 8.39 11.13
C LYS A 148 -25.52 7.79 12.25
N ARG A 149 -26.48 6.92 11.91
CA ARG A 149 -27.29 6.19 12.90
C ARG A 149 -26.45 5.24 13.75
N THR A 150 -25.48 4.56 13.14
CA THR A 150 -24.67 3.54 13.82
C THR A 150 -23.47 4.12 14.57
N MET A 151 -23.01 5.32 14.23
CA MET A 151 -21.84 5.97 14.85
C MET A 151 -22.16 7.43 15.27
N PRO A 152 -22.53 7.68 16.54
CA PRO A 152 -22.91 9.01 17.02
C PRO A 152 -21.85 10.11 16.82
N ILE A 153 -20.57 9.74 16.77
CA ILE A 153 -19.47 10.68 16.53
C ILE A 153 -19.49 11.26 15.10
N LEU A 154 -19.98 10.50 14.12
CA LEU A 154 -20.09 10.98 12.74
C LEU A 154 -21.16 12.05 12.60
N GLN A 155 -22.26 11.90 13.33
CA GLN A 155 -23.32 12.89 13.36
C GLN A 155 -22.82 14.21 13.96
N LEU A 156 -22.07 14.16 15.07
CA LEU A 156 -21.47 15.35 15.68
C LEU A 156 -20.48 16.06 14.76
N ILE A 157 -19.67 15.31 14.01
CA ILE A 157 -18.74 15.90 13.03
C ILE A 157 -19.50 16.51 11.86
N ASP A 158 -20.53 15.83 11.35
CA ASP A 158 -21.37 16.34 10.28
C ASP A 158 -22.06 17.66 10.68
N ASP A 159 -22.71 17.70 11.84
CA ASP A 159 -23.35 18.91 12.38
C ASP A 159 -22.36 20.07 12.55
N ALA A 160 -21.15 19.78 13.02
CA ALA A 160 -20.08 20.78 13.12
C ALA A 160 -19.65 21.31 11.74
N LEU A 161 -19.51 20.45 10.73
CA LEU A 161 -19.15 20.85 9.37
C LEU A 161 -20.26 21.68 8.70
N TYR A 162 -21.53 21.34 8.93
CA TYR A 162 -22.69 22.09 8.42
C TYR A 162 -22.75 23.53 8.93
N SER A 163 -22.30 23.76 10.17
CA SER A 163 -22.34 25.08 10.83
C SER A 163 -21.19 26.01 10.44
N VAL A 164 -20.09 25.49 9.86
CA VAL A 164 -18.85 26.27 9.64
C VAL A 164 -18.41 26.32 8.18
N ILE A 165 -18.77 25.33 7.36
CA ILE A 165 -18.24 25.18 6.00
C ILE A 165 -19.36 25.28 4.95
N PRO A 166 -19.24 26.16 3.93
CA PRO A 166 -20.19 26.22 2.80
C PRO A 166 -20.33 24.86 2.12
N ALA A 167 -21.54 24.49 1.69
CA ALA A 167 -21.83 23.17 1.13
C ALA A 167 -20.87 22.73 0.00
N SER A 168 -20.40 23.67 -0.82
CA SER A 168 -19.45 23.45 -1.91
C SER A 168 -18.02 23.13 -1.49
N GLN A 169 -17.69 23.27 -0.20
CA GLN A 169 -16.36 23.05 0.38
C GLN A 169 -16.36 21.98 1.47
N ARG A 170 -17.50 21.33 1.72
CA ARG A 170 -17.62 20.30 2.75
C ARG A 170 -16.88 19.05 2.29
N THR A 171 -15.75 18.78 2.93
CA THR A 171 -15.00 17.53 2.80
C THR A 171 -15.48 16.52 3.84
N PHE A 172 -15.48 15.24 3.48
CA PHE A 172 -15.95 14.18 4.37
C PHE A 172 -14.98 13.90 5.53
N PRO A 173 -15.46 13.63 6.76
CA PRO A 173 -14.60 13.18 7.85
C PRO A 173 -14.05 11.78 7.61
N SER A 174 -12.75 11.59 7.86
CA SER A 174 -12.08 10.29 7.82
C SER A 174 -12.30 9.51 9.11
N ILE A 175 -12.66 8.23 9.01
CA ILE A 175 -12.70 7.32 10.16
C ILE A 175 -11.42 6.48 10.14
N ASN A 176 -10.59 6.70 11.15
CA ASN A 176 -9.42 5.87 11.40
C ASN A 176 -9.77 4.91 12.53
N VAL A 177 -9.96 3.62 12.21
CA VAL A 177 -10.20 2.59 13.22
C VAL A 177 -8.85 1.97 13.59
N PHE A 178 -8.43 2.19 14.84
CA PHE A 178 -7.22 1.60 15.39
C PHE A 178 -7.57 0.27 16.08
N ASN A 179 -7.09 -0.85 15.53
CA ASN A 179 -7.15 -2.15 16.21
C ASN A 179 -5.82 -2.39 16.93
N TYR A 180 -5.84 -2.31 18.26
CA TYR A 180 -4.68 -2.61 19.11
C TYR A 180 -4.74 -4.08 19.55
N ARG A 181 -3.77 -4.88 19.11
CA ARG A 181 -3.37 -6.10 19.83
C ARG A 181 -2.00 -5.82 20.45
N GLY A 182 -1.96 -5.61 21.76
CA GLY A 182 -0.84 -6.19 22.51
C GLY A 182 -0.97 -7.70 22.28
N ASP A 183 0.07 -8.45 21.95
CA ASP A 183 1.29 -8.58 22.73
C ASP A 183 2.30 -9.28 21.81
N GLU A 184 3.49 -8.73 21.60
CA GLU A 184 4.72 -9.48 21.27
C GLU A 184 5.92 -8.51 21.23
N THR A 185 6.96 -8.79 22.01
CA THR A 185 8.18 -7.98 22.15
C THR A 185 9.39 -8.69 21.54
N PHE A 186 10.22 -7.96 20.78
CA PHE A 186 11.58 -8.37 20.40
C PHE A 186 12.64 -7.38 20.93
N PRO A 187 13.90 -7.81 21.15
CA PRO A 187 14.94 -6.96 21.73
C PRO A 187 15.50 -5.97 20.69
N GLY A 188 15.45 -4.67 21.01
CA GLY A 188 16.07 -3.60 20.21
C GLY A 188 15.18 -2.41 19.81
N GLU A 189 14.00 -2.26 20.40
CA GLU A 189 12.96 -1.34 19.88
C GLU A 189 13.03 0.08 20.48
N TYR A 190 13.35 1.09 19.65
CA TYR A 190 12.85 2.47 19.84
C TYR A 190 11.48 2.55 19.14
N ARG A 191 10.41 2.84 19.89
CA ARG A 191 9.02 2.78 19.42
C ARG A 191 8.56 4.08 18.75
N PRO A 192 8.10 4.00 17.50
CA PRO A 192 6.96 4.79 17.06
C PRO A 192 5.86 3.86 16.49
N TRP A 193 4.71 3.86 17.16
CA TRP A 193 3.42 3.37 16.68
C TRP A 193 3.33 1.94 16.11
N HIS A 194 2.95 1.01 16.98
CA HIS A 194 2.41 -0.30 16.64
C HIS A 194 0.92 -0.20 16.29
N GLY A 195 0.57 -0.51 15.04
CA GLY A 195 -0.82 -0.64 14.61
C GLY A 195 -0.97 -0.87 13.11
N SER A 196 -1.69 -1.93 12.75
CA SER A 196 -2.26 -2.10 11.40
C SER A 196 -3.28 -1.00 11.16
N LYS A 197 -3.01 -0.06 10.26
CA LYS A 197 -3.90 1.07 9.94
C LYS A 197 -4.97 0.65 8.94
N PHE A 198 -6.24 0.69 9.34
CA PHE A 198 -7.36 0.69 8.41
C PHE A 198 -7.78 2.14 8.20
N ASN A 199 -7.44 2.71 7.04
CA ASN A 199 -7.78 4.09 6.69
C ASN A 199 -8.94 4.07 5.69
N LEU A 200 -10.14 4.47 6.11
CA LEU A 200 -11.20 4.85 5.18
C LEU A 200 -11.03 6.33 4.84
N THR A 201 -10.46 6.60 3.66
CA THR A 201 -10.12 7.96 3.20
C THR A 201 -11.05 8.35 2.07
N LEU A 202 -11.50 9.61 2.01
CA LEU A 202 -12.20 10.17 0.85
C LEU A 202 -11.28 11.18 0.18
N ARG A 203 -10.97 10.95 -1.10
CA ARG A 203 -10.01 11.77 -1.87
C ARG A 203 -10.62 13.13 -2.23
N GLN A 204 -9.75 14.14 -2.33
CA GLN A 204 -10.07 15.47 -2.83
C GLN A 204 -10.78 15.37 -4.19
N GLY A 205 -11.97 15.98 -4.31
CA GLY A 205 -12.77 16.00 -5.55
C GLY A 205 -14.00 15.09 -5.57
N THR A 206 -14.28 14.34 -4.49
CA THR A 206 -15.51 13.56 -4.37
C THR A 206 -16.61 14.34 -3.65
N THR A 207 -17.83 14.32 -4.20
CA THR A 207 -19.00 15.01 -3.64
C THR A 207 -19.83 14.08 -2.75
N ILE A 208 -20.61 14.64 -1.81
CA ILE A 208 -21.51 13.88 -0.91
C ILE A 208 -22.51 13.01 -1.71
N ASP A 209 -22.87 13.45 -2.92
CA ASP A 209 -23.86 12.77 -3.77
C ASP A 209 -23.29 11.52 -4.47
N GLU A 210 -21.97 11.38 -4.58
CA GLU A 210 -21.31 10.29 -5.30
C GLU A 210 -21.24 8.98 -4.49
N GLN A 211 -21.45 9.03 -3.17
CA GLN A 211 -21.43 7.89 -2.24
C GLN A 211 -20.24 6.92 -2.42
N THR A 212 -19.11 7.43 -2.94
CA THR A 212 -17.94 6.63 -3.29
C THR A 212 -16.88 6.79 -2.22
N PHE A 213 -16.67 5.75 -1.42
CA PHE A 213 -15.70 5.65 -0.33
C PHE A 213 -14.38 5.08 -0.81
N TYR A 214 -13.25 5.43 -0.16
CA TYR A 214 -11.99 4.71 -0.36
C TYR A 214 -11.53 4.08 0.94
N SER A 215 -10.94 2.90 0.83
CA SER A 215 -10.36 2.17 1.95
C SER A 215 -8.95 1.74 1.63
N ALA A 216 -8.08 1.83 2.61
CA ALA A 216 -6.70 1.41 2.59
C ALA A 216 -6.43 0.52 3.82
N ALA A 217 -5.87 -0.66 3.60
CA ALA A 217 -5.72 -1.64 4.66
C ALA A 217 -4.50 -2.54 4.47
N PRO A 218 -3.82 -2.98 5.54
CA PRO A 218 -2.75 -3.97 5.49
C PRO A 218 -3.33 -5.40 5.34
N LEU A 219 -4.20 -5.56 4.34
CA LEU A 219 -4.86 -6.80 3.99
C LEU A 219 -4.57 -7.13 2.53
N LYS A 220 -4.56 -8.44 2.22
CA LYS A 220 -4.69 -8.90 0.85
C LYS A 220 -5.99 -8.36 0.27
N THR A 221 -6.00 -8.05 -1.02
CA THR A 221 -7.15 -7.45 -1.71
C THR A 221 -8.45 -8.24 -1.49
N ARG A 222 -8.39 -9.58 -1.53
CA ARG A 222 -9.56 -10.44 -1.27
C ARG A 222 -10.11 -10.28 0.15
N ASP A 223 -9.24 -10.27 1.15
CA ASP A 223 -9.64 -10.13 2.56
C ASP A 223 -10.16 -8.71 2.85
N HIS A 224 -9.59 -7.72 2.18
CA HIS A 224 -10.06 -6.34 2.23
C HIS A 224 -11.47 -6.21 1.65
N ILE A 225 -11.74 -6.79 0.48
CA ILE A 225 -13.08 -6.85 -0.13
C ILE A 225 -14.07 -7.51 0.84
N ALA A 226 -13.74 -8.70 1.36
CA ALA A 226 -14.61 -9.41 2.28
C ALA A 226 -14.92 -8.63 3.57
N LEU A 227 -13.98 -7.80 4.03
CA LEU A 227 -14.22 -6.91 5.17
C LEU A 227 -15.17 -5.76 4.81
N ILE A 228 -15.02 -5.15 3.64
CA ILE A 228 -15.96 -4.11 3.16
C ILE A 228 -17.38 -4.69 3.01
N GLU A 229 -17.51 -5.91 2.47
CA GLU A 229 -18.79 -6.61 2.35
C GLU A 229 -19.46 -6.83 3.72
N LYS A 230 -18.68 -7.27 4.73
CA LYS A 230 -19.18 -7.43 6.10
C LYS A 230 -19.62 -6.12 6.74
N ILE A 231 -18.90 -5.03 6.46
CA ILE A 231 -19.28 -3.69 6.95
C ILE A 231 -20.60 -3.28 6.31
N GLU A 232 -20.79 -3.48 5.01
CA GLU A 232 -22.05 -3.18 4.33
C GLU A 232 -23.21 -4.01 4.92
N GLU A 233 -23.04 -5.32 5.07
CA GLU A 233 -24.04 -6.21 5.69
C GLU A 233 -24.45 -5.71 7.08
N TYR A 234 -23.47 -5.34 7.90
CA TYR A 234 -23.71 -4.80 9.24
C TYR A 234 -24.52 -3.50 9.23
N LEU A 235 -24.26 -2.62 8.27
CA LEU A 235 -24.98 -1.35 8.11
C LEU A 235 -26.39 -1.54 7.55
N GLN A 236 -26.60 -2.53 6.67
CA GLN A 236 -27.91 -2.89 6.12
C GLN A 236 -28.81 -3.52 7.19
N ASN A 237 -28.25 -4.44 7.97
CA ASN A 237 -28.95 -5.13 9.05
C ASN A 237 -28.97 -4.33 10.35
N GLY A 238 -28.82 -2.99 10.25
CA GLY A 238 -28.69 -2.08 11.38
C GLY A 238 -29.54 -2.52 12.55
N PHE A 239 -28.93 -2.57 13.75
CA PHE A 239 -29.59 -3.01 14.97
C PHE A 239 -31.06 -2.58 15.06
#